data_AF-K0T1W4-F1
#
_entry.id   AF-K0T1W4-F1
#
_cell.length_a   1.000
_cell.length_b   1.000
_cell.length_c   1.000
_cell.angle_alpha   90.00
_cell.angle_beta   90.00
_cell.angle_gamma   90.00
#
_symmetry.space_group_name_H-M   'P 1'
#
loop_
_entity.id
_entity.type
_entity.pdbx_description
1 polymer ?
#
loop_
_entity_poly.entity_id
_entity_poly.type
_entity_poly.pdbx_seq_one_letter_code
_entity_poly.pdbx_strand_id
1 'polypeptide(L)'
;MSDEAAAQAAVESADLAARSLHQRLMASGHERPEGDACPICFDLIELPMHERSMVTVCCMKRVCNGCILAARQRGMDDRCPFCRTAIPADDASMLAIVQKRVNEGDAEAISFLGDKYFYGELGLAKDVPRAIELWTEAAELGSLEAHNELGHVYYTGDGVEEDKPRGIRHWQEVAMGGHAESRHNLGDVEHNNGNYELAVQHWMITAKMGDQGSLNGIKGMFKRGLAAKAQYAEALMGYRDAVEEMKSPQREEAKRLGL
;
A
#
# COMPACT_ATOMS: atom_id res chain seq x y z
N MET A 1 6.83 -34.75 -35.22
CA MET A 1 6.93 -34.63 -33.75
C MET A 1 6.45 -33.23 -33.44
N SER A 2 5.19 -33.15 -33.04
CA SER A 2 4.21 -32.12 -33.39
C SER A 2 4.19 -30.93 -32.43
N ASP A 3 3.73 -29.78 -32.94
CA ASP A 3 3.46 -28.54 -32.19
C ASP A 3 2.63 -28.75 -30.91
N GLU A 4 1.83 -29.83 -30.84
CA GLU A 4 1.08 -30.24 -29.64
C GLU A 4 1.99 -30.58 -28.46
N ALA A 5 3.12 -31.26 -28.68
CA ALA A 5 4.04 -31.62 -27.61
C ALA A 5 4.77 -30.37 -27.07
N ALA A 6 5.05 -29.39 -27.94
CA ALA A 6 5.63 -28.11 -27.56
C ALA A 6 4.62 -27.22 -26.81
N ALA A 7 3.36 -27.19 -27.25
CA ALA A 7 2.29 -26.49 -26.56
C ALA A 7 2.00 -27.10 -25.17
N GLN A 8 1.99 -28.42 -25.06
CA GLN A 8 1.76 -29.11 -23.80
C GLN A 8 2.91 -28.89 -22.81
N ALA A 9 4.17 -28.92 -23.27
CA ALA A 9 5.33 -28.58 -22.45
C ALA A 9 5.32 -27.12 -21.98
N ALA A 10 4.84 -26.18 -22.81
CA ALA A 10 4.69 -24.77 -22.43
C ALA A 10 3.62 -24.57 -21.36
N VAL A 11 2.49 -25.28 -21.45
CA VAL A 11 1.42 -25.25 -20.44
C VAL A 11 1.90 -25.82 -19.11
N GLU A 12 2.62 -26.95 -19.13
CA GLU A 12 3.20 -27.56 -17.93
C GLU A 12 4.25 -26.65 -17.27
N SER A 13 5.07 -25.98 -18.07
CA SER A 13 6.06 -25.01 -17.57
C SER A 13 5.39 -23.78 -16.93
N ALA A 14 4.32 -23.26 -17.54
CA ALA A 14 3.56 -22.13 -17.01
C ALA A 14 2.84 -22.49 -15.70
N ASP A 15 2.25 -23.68 -15.60
CA ASP A 15 1.60 -24.20 -14.40
C ASP A 15 2.60 -24.39 -13.24
N LEU A 16 3.80 -24.90 -13.53
CA LEU A 16 4.88 -24.97 -12.54
C LEU A 16 5.33 -23.58 -12.06
N ALA A 17 5.47 -22.61 -12.98
CA ALA A 17 5.82 -21.24 -12.64
C ALA A 17 4.74 -20.56 -11.77
N ALA A 18 3.47 -20.77 -12.09
CA ALA A 18 2.34 -20.25 -11.31
C ALA A 18 2.31 -20.84 -9.90
N ARG A 19 2.53 -22.15 -9.75
CA ARG A 19 2.62 -22.81 -8.43
C ARG A 19 3.80 -22.29 -7.63
N SER A 20 4.96 -22.11 -8.26
CA SER A 20 6.14 -21.54 -7.61
C SER A 20 5.92 -20.08 -7.16
N LEU A 21 5.23 -19.28 -7.97
CA LEU A 21 4.86 -17.92 -7.60
C LEU A 21 3.89 -17.90 -6.41
N HIS A 22 2.84 -18.71 -6.46
CA HIS A 22 1.87 -18.82 -5.38
C HIS A 22 2.54 -19.23 -4.05
N GLN A 23 3.41 -20.24 -4.08
CA GLN A 23 4.17 -20.67 -2.89
C GLN A 23 5.03 -19.53 -2.32
N ARG A 24 5.76 -18.79 -3.18
CA ARG A 24 6.55 -17.64 -2.74
C ARG A 24 5.69 -16.53 -2.15
N LEU A 25 4.55 -16.23 -2.77
CA LEU A 25 3.62 -15.18 -2.35
C LEU A 25 3.02 -15.47 -0.97
N MET A 26 2.70 -16.74 -0.69
CA MET A 26 2.21 -17.18 0.62
C MET A 26 3.32 -17.30 1.66
N ALA A 27 4.58 -17.51 1.27
CA ALA A 27 5.72 -17.67 2.18
C ALA A 27 6.46 -16.36 2.51
N SER A 28 6.15 -15.24 1.84
CA SER A 28 6.84 -13.95 1.99
C SER A 28 5.87 -12.82 2.31
N GLY A 29 6.39 -11.63 2.63
CA GLY A 29 5.61 -10.42 2.88
C GLY A 29 4.63 -10.54 4.05
N HIS A 30 5.08 -11.15 5.14
CA HIS A 30 4.34 -11.27 6.41
C HIS A 30 4.64 -10.13 7.38
N GLU A 31 5.71 -9.37 7.13
CA GLU A 31 6.12 -8.20 7.91
C GLU A 31 5.96 -6.95 7.07
N ARG A 32 5.66 -5.82 7.71
CA ARG A 32 5.54 -4.54 7.02
C ARG A 32 6.91 -3.94 6.72
N PRO A 33 7.09 -3.21 5.61
CA PRO A 33 8.34 -2.54 5.29
C PRO A 33 8.68 -1.43 6.29
N GLU A 34 9.97 -1.13 6.44
CA GLU A 34 10.48 -0.07 7.35
C GLU A 34 9.87 1.31 7.06
N GLY A 35 9.52 1.57 5.79
CA GLY A 35 8.86 2.81 5.37
C GLY A 35 7.50 3.04 6.05
N ASP A 36 6.89 2.00 6.60
CA ASP A 36 5.62 2.09 7.27
C ASP A 36 5.72 2.48 8.76
N ALA A 37 6.93 2.58 9.30
CA ALA A 37 7.16 3.07 10.65
C ALA A 37 7.24 4.61 10.66
N CYS A 38 6.62 5.23 11.66
CA CYS A 38 6.76 6.66 11.85
C CYS A 38 8.22 6.99 12.24
N PRO A 39 8.93 7.88 11.54
CA PRO A 39 10.36 8.12 11.80
C PRO A 39 10.63 8.91 13.08
N ILE A 40 9.58 9.32 13.81
CA ILE A 40 9.69 10.07 15.07
C ILE A 40 9.51 9.14 16.28
N CYS A 41 8.52 8.25 16.25
CA CYS A 41 8.26 7.31 17.35
C CYS A 41 8.76 5.89 17.06
N PHE A 42 9.16 5.60 15.82
CA PHE A 42 9.63 4.30 15.33
C PHE A 42 8.60 3.16 15.35
N ASP A 43 7.37 3.42 15.80
CA ASP A 43 6.27 2.46 15.73
C ASP A 43 5.60 2.45 14.35
N LEU A 44 5.21 1.25 13.90
CA LEU A 44 4.37 1.06 12.71
C LEU A 44 3.12 1.93 12.77
N ILE A 45 2.78 2.61 11.68
CA ILE A 45 1.58 3.44 11.56
C ILE A 45 0.35 2.54 11.34
N GLU A 46 -0.75 2.80 12.03
CA GLU A 46 -1.99 2.04 11.84
C GLU A 46 -2.53 2.11 10.40
N LEU A 47 -3.08 1.00 9.91
CA LEU A 47 -3.75 0.94 8.59
C LEU A 47 -5.21 1.44 8.69
N PRO A 48 -5.75 2.07 7.63
CA PRO A 48 -5.04 2.53 6.43
C PRO A 48 -4.16 3.75 6.74
N MET A 49 -2.90 3.73 6.28
CA MET A 49 -1.89 4.68 6.71
C MET A 49 -2.19 6.12 6.29
N HIS A 50 -2.82 6.33 5.14
CA HIS A 50 -3.15 7.67 4.64
C HIS A 50 -4.16 8.41 5.56
N GLU A 51 -4.99 7.70 6.32
CA GLU A 51 -5.90 8.30 7.30
C GLU A 51 -5.23 8.57 8.65
N ARG A 52 -4.09 7.91 8.93
CA ARG A 52 -3.42 7.90 10.24
C ARG A 52 -2.09 8.65 10.24
N SER A 53 -1.74 9.25 9.11
CA SER A 53 -0.45 9.92 8.90
C SER A 53 -0.51 10.95 7.80
N MET A 54 0.56 11.73 7.70
CA MET A 54 0.78 12.67 6.60
C MET A 54 2.17 12.48 6.01
N VAL A 55 2.27 12.46 4.69
CA VAL A 55 3.56 12.55 3.98
C VAL A 55 4.03 14.00 4.00
N THR A 56 5.24 14.21 4.49
CA THR A 56 5.84 15.55 4.56
C THR A 56 6.73 15.79 3.34
N VAL A 57 6.31 16.72 2.47
CA VAL A 57 6.98 16.98 1.18
C VAL A 57 8.44 17.44 1.30
N CYS A 58 8.86 18.01 2.44
CA CYS A 58 10.26 18.43 2.61
C CYS A 58 11.24 17.24 2.61
N CYS A 59 10.79 16.07 3.06
CA CYS A 59 11.64 14.90 3.31
C CYS A 59 11.07 13.57 2.86
N MET A 60 9.89 13.58 2.23
CA MET A 60 9.11 12.39 1.84
C MET A 60 8.98 11.38 2.96
N LYS A 61 8.89 11.88 4.21
CA LYS A 61 8.67 11.02 5.36
C LYS A 61 7.22 11.07 5.78
N ARG A 62 6.64 9.90 6.01
CA ARG A 62 5.30 9.72 6.52
C ARG A 62 5.33 9.77 8.05
N VAL A 63 4.66 10.76 8.62
CA VAL A 63 4.63 10.99 10.07
C VAL A 63 3.23 10.69 10.58
N CYS A 64 3.10 9.87 11.62
CA CYS A 64 1.78 9.56 12.20
C CYS A 64 1.12 10.79 12.82
N ASN A 65 -0.22 10.81 12.82
CA ASN A 65 -1.01 11.94 13.34
C ASN A 65 -0.72 12.23 14.82
N GLY A 66 -0.36 11.20 15.61
CA GLY A 66 0.08 11.39 16.99
C GLY A 66 1.36 12.21 17.13
N CYS A 67 2.38 11.94 16.31
CA CYS A 67 3.61 12.72 16.31
C CYS A 67 3.41 14.14 15.75
N ILE A 68 2.52 14.29 14.76
CA ILE A 68 2.12 15.61 14.24
C ILE A 68 1.43 16.43 15.33
N LEU A 69 0.45 15.85 16.03
CA LEU A 69 -0.24 16.49 17.14
C LEU A 69 0.73 16.90 18.25
N ALA A 70 1.62 16.00 18.66
CA ALA A 70 2.62 16.29 19.69
C ALA A 70 3.59 17.41 19.28
N ALA A 71 3.91 17.53 17.98
CA ALA A 71 4.71 18.62 17.45
C ALA A 71 3.97 19.97 17.53
N ARG A 72 2.70 20.01 17.10
CA ARG A 72 1.83 21.20 17.18
C ARG A 72 1.64 21.69 18.62
N GLN A 73 1.42 20.77 19.56
CA GLN A 73 1.32 21.09 21.00
C GLN A 73 2.60 21.74 21.57
N ARG A 74 3.73 21.59 20.90
CA ARG A 74 5.01 22.23 21.25
C ARG A 74 5.27 23.51 20.44
N GLY A 75 4.27 24.02 19.74
CA GLY A 75 4.34 25.25 18.93
C GLY A 75 5.05 25.08 17.58
N MET A 76 5.13 23.86 17.03
CA MET A 76 5.71 23.60 15.71
C MET A 76 4.62 23.50 14.63
N ASP A 77 3.92 24.60 14.42
CA ASP A 77 2.81 24.68 13.46
C ASP A 77 3.25 25.05 12.04
N ASP A 78 4.40 25.72 11.90
CA ASP A 78 4.93 26.25 10.64
C ASP A 78 6.04 25.37 10.04
N ARG A 79 6.38 24.24 10.66
CA ARG A 79 7.55 23.41 10.31
C ARG A 79 7.22 21.93 10.30
N CYS A 80 7.91 21.20 9.43
CA CYS A 80 7.84 19.75 9.40
C CYS A 80 8.24 19.16 10.77
N PRO A 81 7.43 18.28 11.36
CA PRO A 81 7.73 17.61 12.62
C PRO A 81 9.01 16.77 12.61
N PHE A 82 9.48 16.34 11.44
CA PHE A 82 10.69 15.54 11.26
C PHE A 82 11.89 16.39 10.86
N CYS A 83 11.86 17.00 9.66
CA CYS A 83 13.01 17.68 9.06
C CYS A 83 13.19 19.15 9.53
N ARG A 84 12.21 19.73 10.24
CA ARG A 84 12.15 21.14 10.69
C ARG A 84 12.13 22.21 9.58
N THR A 85 12.15 21.83 8.30
CA THR A 85 11.91 22.75 7.17
C THR A 85 10.53 23.37 7.30
N ALA A 86 10.41 24.65 6.95
CA ALA A 86 9.13 25.36 6.93
C ALA A 86 8.13 24.64 6.01
N ILE A 87 6.87 24.60 6.43
CA ILE A 87 5.77 24.05 5.63
C ILE A 87 5.51 25.04 4.46
N PRO A 88 5.41 24.56 3.21
CA PRO A 88 5.11 25.43 2.07
C PRO A 88 3.75 26.11 2.25
N ALA A 89 3.68 27.39 1.90
CA ALA A 89 2.47 28.21 2.10
C ALA A 89 1.40 27.99 1.02
N ASP A 90 1.81 27.48 -0.15
CA ASP A 90 0.95 27.29 -1.31
C ASP A 90 1.41 26.09 -2.16
N ASP A 91 0.53 25.70 -3.09
CA ASP A 91 0.73 24.60 -4.01
C ASP A 91 1.97 24.76 -4.88
N ALA A 92 2.27 25.98 -5.35
CA ALA A 92 3.43 26.25 -6.20
C ALA A 92 4.74 26.00 -5.43
N SER A 93 4.80 26.44 -4.18
CA SER A 93 5.93 26.20 -3.28
C SER A 93 6.06 24.71 -2.93
N MET A 94 4.94 24.02 -2.72
CA MET A 94 4.92 22.58 -2.49
C MET A 94 5.46 21.81 -3.70
N LEU A 95 4.98 22.14 -4.90
CA LEU A 95 5.41 21.53 -6.15
C LEU A 95 6.90 21.77 -6.41
N ALA A 96 7.42 22.98 -6.14
CA ALA A 96 8.84 23.28 -6.29
C ALA A 96 9.72 22.40 -5.38
N ILE A 97 9.28 22.15 -4.14
CA ILE A 97 9.98 21.26 -3.20
C ILE A 97 9.94 19.81 -3.70
N VAL A 98 8.78 19.34 -4.16
CA VAL A 98 8.62 17.99 -4.73
C VAL A 98 9.53 17.81 -5.95
N GLN A 99 9.51 18.76 -6.88
CA GLN A 99 10.31 18.70 -8.11
C GLN A 99 11.80 18.68 -7.81
N LYS A 100 12.26 19.39 -6.76
CA LYS A 100 13.66 19.30 -6.33
C LYS A 100 14.04 17.87 -5.94
N ARG A 101 13.19 17.17 -5.19
CA ARG A 101 13.44 15.77 -4.79
C ARG A 101 13.36 14.80 -5.96
N VAL A 102 12.42 15.01 -6.87
CA VAL A 102 12.33 14.26 -8.14
C VAL A 102 13.63 14.38 -8.92
N ASN A 103 14.18 15.59 -9.04
CA ASN A 103 15.47 15.81 -9.71
C ASN A 103 16.67 15.15 -8.99
N GLU A 104 16.53 14.85 -7.69
CA GLU A 104 17.51 14.11 -6.89
C GLU A 104 17.31 12.58 -6.97
N GLY A 105 16.28 12.09 -7.68
CA GLY A 105 16.00 10.67 -7.86
C GLY A 105 15.30 10.02 -6.66
N ASP A 106 14.60 10.79 -5.83
CA ASP A 106 13.83 10.28 -4.70
C ASP A 106 12.57 9.55 -5.20
N ALA A 107 12.57 8.21 -5.10
CA ALA A 107 11.48 7.35 -5.59
C ALA A 107 10.11 7.72 -5.00
N GLU A 108 10.05 8.07 -3.72
CA GLU A 108 8.80 8.44 -3.05
C GLU A 108 8.31 9.82 -3.51
N ALA A 109 9.22 10.75 -3.82
CA ALA A 109 8.85 12.03 -4.41
C ALA A 109 8.32 11.88 -5.84
N ILE A 110 8.91 10.98 -6.62
CA ILE A 110 8.48 10.66 -7.98
C ILE A 110 7.08 10.04 -7.94
N SER A 111 6.85 9.06 -7.04
CA SER A 111 5.53 8.46 -6.84
C SER A 111 4.50 9.52 -6.42
N PHE A 112 4.84 10.34 -5.41
CA PHE A 112 3.97 11.41 -4.94
C PHE A 112 3.61 12.39 -6.06
N LEU A 113 4.56 12.76 -6.93
CA LEU A 113 4.29 13.62 -8.08
C LEU A 113 3.37 12.92 -9.09
N GLY A 114 3.52 11.61 -9.28
CA GLY A 114 2.60 10.77 -10.04
C GLY A 114 1.15 10.93 -9.56
N ASP A 115 0.93 10.82 -8.26
CA ASP A 115 -0.40 11.01 -7.65
C ASP A 115 -0.96 12.40 -7.97
N LYS A 116 -0.12 13.44 -7.88
CA LYS A 116 -0.57 14.83 -8.16
C LYS A 116 -0.98 15.03 -9.62
N TYR A 117 -0.30 14.39 -10.57
CA TYR A 117 -0.76 14.37 -11.97
C TYR A 117 -2.02 13.54 -12.13
N PHE A 118 -2.17 12.41 -11.43
CA PHE A 118 -3.35 11.57 -11.56
C PHE A 118 -4.63 12.25 -11.07
N TYR A 119 -4.55 12.99 -9.96
CA TYR A 119 -5.69 13.69 -9.37
C TYR A 119 -5.86 15.15 -9.85
N GLY A 120 -4.84 15.75 -10.48
CA GLY A 120 -4.85 17.15 -10.88
C GLY A 120 -4.73 18.11 -9.68
N GLU A 121 -3.76 17.83 -8.82
CA GLU A 121 -3.51 18.57 -7.57
C GLU A 121 -2.25 19.46 -7.68
N LEU A 122 -2.01 20.32 -6.68
CA LEU A 122 -0.89 21.27 -6.65
C LEU A 122 -0.86 22.24 -7.86
N GLY A 123 -2.03 22.59 -8.38
CA GLY A 123 -2.18 23.42 -9.58
C GLY A 123 -1.80 22.73 -10.89
N LEU A 124 -1.57 21.40 -10.88
CA LEU A 124 -1.34 20.60 -12.08
C LEU A 124 -2.68 20.23 -12.73
N ALA A 125 -2.69 20.17 -14.06
CA ALA A 125 -3.79 19.55 -14.77
C ALA A 125 -3.72 18.02 -14.61
N LYS A 126 -4.88 17.36 -14.51
CA LYS A 126 -4.95 15.90 -14.50
C LYS A 126 -4.32 15.32 -15.78
N ASP A 127 -3.36 14.43 -15.62
CA ASP A 127 -2.62 13.76 -16.69
C ASP A 127 -2.26 12.32 -16.27
N VAL A 128 -3.14 11.37 -16.62
CA VAL A 128 -2.98 9.95 -16.25
C VAL A 128 -1.78 9.29 -16.95
N PRO A 129 -1.52 9.48 -18.26
CA PRO A 129 -0.32 8.98 -18.88
C PRO A 129 0.96 9.45 -18.18
N ARG A 130 1.03 10.74 -17.80
CA ARG A 130 2.19 11.26 -17.05
C ARG A 130 2.32 10.64 -15.66
N ALA A 131 1.21 10.42 -14.96
CA ALA A 131 1.21 9.73 -13.67
C ALA A 131 1.79 8.31 -13.79
N ILE A 132 1.37 7.56 -14.81
CA ILE A 132 1.84 6.19 -15.06
C ILE A 132 3.34 6.16 -15.37
N GLU A 133 3.84 7.12 -16.16
CA GLU A 133 5.28 7.24 -16.42
C GLU A 133 6.07 7.43 -15.11
N LEU A 134 5.62 8.36 -14.26
CA LEU A 134 6.26 8.66 -12.97
C LEU A 134 6.17 7.48 -12.02
N TRP A 135 5.01 6.84 -11.87
CA TRP A 135 4.90 5.63 -11.04
C TRP A 135 5.75 4.49 -11.58
N THR A 136 5.89 4.33 -12.89
CA THR A 136 6.80 3.32 -13.47
C THR A 136 8.24 3.61 -13.10
N GLU A 137 8.69 4.86 -13.21
CA GLU A 137 10.03 5.29 -12.78
C GLU A 137 10.25 5.06 -11.27
N ALA A 138 9.28 5.46 -10.43
CA ALA A 138 9.35 5.25 -8.98
C ALA A 138 9.37 3.76 -8.59
N ALA A 139 8.59 2.93 -9.28
CA ALA A 139 8.56 1.48 -9.11
C ALA A 139 9.92 0.85 -9.44
N GLU A 140 10.55 1.25 -10.55
CA GLU A 140 11.91 0.82 -10.92
C GLU A 140 12.97 1.22 -9.88
N LEU A 141 12.74 2.32 -9.17
CA LEU A 141 13.57 2.77 -8.04
C LEU A 141 13.20 2.13 -6.69
N GLY A 142 12.20 1.24 -6.68
CA GLY A 142 11.81 0.44 -5.51
C GLY A 142 10.67 1.01 -4.67
N SER A 143 9.91 1.99 -5.17
CA SER A 143 8.72 2.50 -4.46
C SER A 143 7.59 1.46 -4.51
N LEU A 144 7.20 0.98 -3.33
CA LEU A 144 6.11 0.01 -3.19
C LEU A 144 4.74 0.64 -3.47
N GLU A 145 4.56 1.91 -3.09
CA GLU A 145 3.35 2.68 -3.35
C GLU A 145 3.13 2.85 -4.85
N ALA A 146 4.18 3.18 -5.60
CA ALA A 146 4.08 3.32 -7.06
C ALA A 146 3.64 2.02 -7.75
N HIS A 147 4.15 0.87 -7.30
CA HIS A 147 3.65 -0.44 -7.76
C HIS A 147 2.19 -0.68 -7.38
N ASN A 148 1.76 -0.27 -6.19
CA ASN A 148 0.36 -0.38 -5.76
C ASN A 148 -0.57 0.43 -6.68
N GLU A 149 -0.19 1.68 -6.99
CA GLU A 149 -0.94 2.57 -7.87
C GLU A 149 -0.99 2.04 -9.31
N LEU A 150 0.14 1.57 -9.86
CA LEU A 150 0.17 0.88 -11.16
C LEU A 150 -0.75 -0.34 -11.16
N GLY A 151 -0.72 -1.13 -10.07
CA GLY A 151 -1.61 -2.26 -9.87
C GLY A 151 -3.08 -1.86 -9.97
N HIS A 152 -3.45 -0.79 -9.27
CA HIS A 152 -4.80 -0.26 -9.23
C HIS A 152 -5.29 0.26 -10.58
N VAL A 153 -4.51 1.11 -11.26
CA VAL A 153 -4.95 1.71 -12.54
C VAL A 153 -5.07 0.69 -13.66
N TYR A 154 -4.15 -0.29 -13.75
CA TYR A 154 -4.30 -1.36 -14.74
C TYR A 154 -5.44 -2.32 -14.40
N TYR A 155 -5.68 -2.60 -13.11
CA TYR A 155 -6.76 -3.49 -12.71
C TYR A 155 -8.16 -2.91 -12.95
N THR A 156 -8.32 -1.60 -12.74
CA THR A 156 -9.60 -0.89 -12.86
C THR A 156 -9.83 -0.24 -14.23
N GLY A 157 -8.76 0.01 -14.99
CA GLY A 157 -8.82 0.80 -16.23
C GLY A 157 -9.07 2.30 -15.99
N ASP A 158 -8.72 2.84 -14.81
CA ASP A 158 -8.90 4.27 -14.55
C ASP A 158 -7.92 5.12 -15.38
N GLY A 159 -8.45 5.72 -16.46
CA GLY A 159 -7.70 6.56 -17.38
C GLY A 159 -6.80 5.81 -18.36
N VAL A 160 -6.84 4.47 -18.37
CA VAL A 160 -6.14 3.59 -19.32
C VAL A 160 -7.00 2.39 -19.72
N GLU A 161 -6.58 1.64 -20.74
CA GLU A 161 -7.20 0.35 -21.04
C GLU A 161 -7.01 -0.63 -19.87
N GLU A 162 -8.09 -1.30 -19.47
CA GLU A 162 -8.07 -2.29 -18.40
C GLU A 162 -7.16 -3.48 -18.79
N ASP A 163 -6.19 -3.78 -17.92
CA ASP A 163 -5.31 -4.94 -18.00
C ASP A 163 -5.15 -5.55 -16.60
N LYS A 164 -6.18 -6.29 -16.16
CA LYS A 164 -6.20 -6.96 -14.85
C LYS A 164 -4.98 -7.85 -14.60
N PRO A 165 -4.52 -8.71 -15.55
CA PRO A 165 -3.30 -9.50 -15.35
C PRO A 165 -2.07 -8.65 -15.04
N ARG A 166 -1.91 -7.51 -15.74
CA ARG A 166 -0.81 -6.58 -15.46
C ARG A 166 -0.94 -5.96 -14.08
N GLY A 167 -2.13 -5.50 -13.71
CA GLY A 167 -2.38 -4.92 -12.38
C GLY A 167 -2.08 -5.91 -11.25
N ILE A 168 -2.58 -7.14 -11.38
CA ILE A 168 -2.33 -8.24 -10.43
C ILE A 168 -0.83 -8.51 -10.28
N ARG A 169 -0.07 -8.50 -11.39
CA ARG A 169 1.39 -8.73 -11.34
C ARG A 169 2.11 -7.65 -10.52
N HIS A 170 1.75 -6.37 -10.67
CA HIS A 170 2.32 -5.30 -9.85
C HIS A 170 2.02 -5.54 -8.37
N TRP A 171 0.77 -5.89 -8.02
CA TRP A 171 0.42 -6.20 -6.63
C TRP A 171 1.12 -7.44 -6.07
N GLN A 172 1.28 -8.50 -6.87
CA GLN A 172 2.02 -9.71 -6.47
C GLN A 172 3.47 -9.39 -6.11
N GLU A 173 4.13 -8.55 -6.89
CA GLU A 173 5.53 -8.16 -6.68
C GLU A 173 5.73 -7.50 -5.31
N VAL A 174 4.91 -6.50 -4.98
CA VAL A 174 5.07 -5.75 -3.72
C VAL A 174 4.38 -6.36 -2.52
N ALA A 175 3.37 -7.21 -2.73
CA ALA A 175 2.81 -8.02 -1.65
C ALA A 175 3.89 -8.91 -1.02
N MET A 176 4.81 -9.48 -1.80
CA MET A 176 5.96 -10.25 -1.28
C MET A 176 6.92 -9.39 -0.44
N GLY A 177 6.98 -8.08 -0.71
CA GLY A 177 7.72 -7.09 0.07
C GLY A 177 6.98 -6.58 1.31
N GLY A 178 5.79 -7.12 1.61
CA GLY A 178 5.02 -6.74 2.80
C GLY A 178 4.04 -5.58 2.60
N HIS A 179 3.81 -5.13 1.36
CA HIS A 179 2.84 -4.08 1.09
C HIS A 179 1.41 -4.56 1.37
N ALA A 180 0.85 -4.10 2.49
CA ALA A 180 -0.40 -4.63 3.04
C ALA A 180 -1.60 -4.38 2.11
N GLU A 181 -1.70 -3.19 1.53
CA GLU A 181 -2.82 -2.83 0.63
C GLU A 181 -2.82 -3.67 -0.64
N SER A 182 -1.67 -3.84 -1.29
CA SER A 182 -1.57 -4.68 -2.48
C SER A 182 -1.90 -6.14 -2.17
N ARG A 183 -1.50 -6.66 -1.00
CA ARG A 183 -1.87 -8.02 -0.58
C ARG A 183 -3.36 -8.14 -0.27
N HIS A 184 -3.98 -7.10 0.29
CA HIS A 184 -5.43 -7.05 0.49
C HIS A 184 -6.17 -7.10 -0.86
N ASN A 185 -5.72 -6.30 -1.83
CA ASN A 185 -6.27 -6.26 -3.18
C ASN A 185 -6.18 -7.63 -3.87
N LEU A 186 -5.08 -8.38 -3.67
CA LEU A 186 -5.00 -9.77 -4.15
C LEU A 186 -6.05 -10.67 -3.50
N GLY A 187 -6.31 -10.52 -2.19
CA GLY A 187 -7.39 -11.23 -1.52
C GLY A 187 -8.76 -10.91 -2.13
N ASP A 188 -9.01 -9.65 -2.47
CA ASP A 188 -10.23 -9.21 -3.15
C ASP A 188 -10.36 -9.81 -4.55
N VAL A 189 -9.27 -9.84 -5.33
CA VAL A 189 -9.24 -10.50 -6.64
C VAL A 189 -9.62 -11.98 -6.52
N GLU A 190 -9.00 -12.69 -5.58
CA GLU A 190 -9.24 -14.13 -5.39
C GLU A 190 -10.66 -14.40 -4.89
N HIS A 191 -11.18 -13.55 -4.01
CA HIS A 191 -12.58 -13.63 -3.57
C HIS A 191 -13.54 -13.45 -4.75
N ASN A 192 -13.31 -12.46 -5.61
CA ASN A 192 -14.15 -12.17 -6.77
C ASN A 192 -14.09 -13.29 -7.81
N ASN A 193 -12.95 -13.98 -7.93
CA ASN A 193 -12.78 -15.16 -8.77
C ASN A 193 -13.39 -16.43 -8.15
N GLY A 194 -13.91 -16.37 -6.92
CA GLY A 194 -14.45 -17.53 -6.20
C GLY A 194 -13.39 -18.42 -5.55
N ASN A 195 -12.12 -18.00 -5.55
CA ASN A 195 -10.99 -18.69 -4.92
C ASN A 195 -10.92 -18.36 -3.42
N TYR A 196 -12.00 -18.72 -2.72
CA TYR A 196 -12.26 -18.34 -1.34
C TYR A 196 -11.14 -18.73 -0.36
N GLU A 197 -10.59 -19.94 -0.48
CA GLU A 197 -9.49 -20.38 0.39
C GLU A 197 -8.26 -19.48 0.22
N LEU A 198 -7.94 -19.11 -1.03
CA LEU A 198 -6.81 -18.23 -1.32
C LEU A 198 -7.05 -16.80 -0.88
N ALA A 199 -8.29 -16.29 -1.04
CA ALA A 199 -8.69 -15.00 -0.51
C ALA A 199 -8.47 -14.91 1.01
N VAL A 200 -8.88 -15.95 1.75
CA VAL A 200 -8.66 -16.02 3.21
C VAL A 200 -7.16 -16.05 3.53
N GLN A 201 -6.32 -16.74 2.76
CA GLN A 201 -4.87 -16.75 2.99
C GLN A 201 -4.26 -15.35 2.83
N HIS A 202 -4.61 -14.63 1.76
CA HIS A 202 -4.17 -13.24 1.55
C HIS A 202 -4.62 -12.32 2.68
N TRP A 203 -5.93 -12.32 2.97
CA TRP A 203 -6.51 -11.49 4.01
C TRP A 203 -6.05 -11.87 5.43
N MET A 204 -5.65 -13.12 5.67
CA MET A 204 -5.14 -13.54 6.99
C MET A 204 -3.82 -12.83 7.29
N ILE A 205 -2.94 -12.74 6.30
CA ILE A 205 -1.63 -12.10 6.44
C ILE A 205 -1.80 -10.61 6.70
N THR A 206 -2.65 -9.92 5.93
CA THR A 206 -2.90 -8.48 6.10
C THR A 206 -3.71 -8.17 7.36
N ALA A 207 -4.65 -9.03 7.77
CA ALA A 207 -5.35 -8.89 9.05
C ALA A 207 -4.34 -8.94 10.21
N LYS A 208 -3.34 -9.84 10.14
CA LYS A 208 -2.22 -9.90 11.09
C LYS A 208 -1.27 -8.71 11.02
N MET A 209 -1.31 -7.90 9.96
CA MET A 209 -0.62 -6.61 9.87
C MET A 209 -1.47 -5.43 10.39
N GLY A 210 -2.69 -5.70 10.86
CA GLY A 210 -3.63 -4.69 11.35
C GLY A 210 -4.56 -4.12 10.27
N ASP A 211 -4.74 -4.79 9.12
CA ASP A 211 -5.72 -4.35 8.12
C ASP A 211 -7.15 -4.76 8.50
N GLN A 212 -7.98 -3.75 8.81
CA GLN A 212 -9.36 -3.96 9.23
C GLN A 212 -10.26 -4.43 8.08
N GLY A 213 -9.95 -4.06 6.84
CA GLY A 213 -10.68 -4.48 5.64
C GLY A 213 -10.63 -6.00 5.46
N SER A 214 -9.42 -6.57 5.50
CA SER A 214 -9.15 -8.00 5.42
C SER A 214 -9.81 -8.80 6.54
N LEU A 215 -9.75 -8.32 7.80
CA LEU A 215 -10.47 -8.95 8.91
C LEU A 215 -11.98 -8.97 8.65
N ASN A 216 -12.55 -7.89 8.11
CA ASN A 216 -13.95 -7.82 7.76
C ASN A 216 -14.32 -8.74 6.58
N GLY A 217 -13.42 -8.89 5.60
CA GLY A 217 -13.54 -9.85 4.50
C GLY A 217 -13.67 -11.29 5.02
N ILE A 218 -12.73 -11.73 5.87
CA ILE A 218 -12.75 -13.05 6.51
C ILE A 218 -14.01 -13.24 7.36
N LYS A 219 -14.41 -12.22 8.13
CA LYS A 219 -15.66 -12.24 8.91
C LYS A 219 -16.89 -12.42 8.03
N GLY A 220 -16.94 -11.75 6.88
CA GLY A 220 -18.00 -11.89 5.88
C GLY A 220 -18.07 -13.30 5.31
N MET A 221 -16.92 -13.88 4.96
CA MET A 221 -16.83 -15.26 4.47
C MET A 221 -17.25 -16.28 5.52
N PHE A 222 -16.83 -16.10 6.77
CA PHE A 222 -17.24 -16.97 7.88
C PHE A 222 -18.76 -16.96 8.06
N LYS A 223 -19.41 -15.78 8.01
CA LYS A 223 -20.88 -15.67 8.08
C LYS A 223 -21.60 -16.40 6.95
N ARG A 224 -20.97 -16.50 5.77
CA ARG A 224 -21.50 -17.21 4.60
C ARG A 224 -21.14 -18.71 4.58
N GLY A 225 -20.41 -19.21 5.57
CA GLY A 225 -19.93 -20.59 5.62
C GLY A 225 -18.79 -20.90 4.64
N LEU A 226 -18.15 -19.86 4.08
CA LEU A 226 -17.03 -19.99 3.13
C LEU A 226 -15.65 -19.97 3.79
N ALA A 227 -15.59 -19.58 5.07
CA ALA A 227 -14.39 -19.66 5.90
C ALA A 227 -14.71 -20.36 7.22
N ALA A 228 -13.73 -21.08 7.76
CA ALA A 228 -13.85 -21.77 9.03
C ALA A 228 -13.86 -20.79 10.22
N LYS A 229 -14.53 -21.19 11.31
CA LYS A 229 -14.51 -20.44 12.58
C LYS A 229 -13.10 -20.21 13.10
N ALA A 230 -12.22 -21.19 12.94
CA ALA A 230 -10.82 -21.11 13.36
C ALA A 230 -10.06 -20.01 12.60
N GLN A 231 -10.23 -19.93 11.27
CA GLN A 231 -9.63 -18.87 10.43
C GLN A 231 -10.09 -17.48 10.88
N TYR A 232 -11.38 -17.27 11.15
CA TYR A 232 -11.86 -15.99 11.66
C TYR A 232 -11.30 -15.65 13.05
N ALA A 233 -11.24 -16.64 13.96
CA ALA A 233 -10.69 -16.43 15.30
C ALA A 233 -9.20 -16.07 15.26
N GLU A 234 -8.43 -16.74 14.41
CA GLU A 234 -7.00 -16.46 14.19
C GLU A 234 -6.79 -15.05 13.61
N ALA A 235 -7.53 -14.68 12.56
CA ALA A 235 -7.45 -13.35 11.97
C ALA A 235 -7.80 -12.25 12.99
N LEU A 236 -8.83 -12.48 13.81
CA LEU A 236 -9.24 -11.54 14.86
C LEU A 236 -8.18 -11.39 15.96
N MET A 237 -7.51 -12.47 16.35
CA MET A 237 -6.41 -12.40 17.32
C MET A 237 -5.23 -11.63 16.75
N GLY A 238 -4.76 -12.01 15.56
CA GLY A 238 -3.62 -11.34 14.91
C GLY A 238 -3.86 -9.85 14.67
N TYR A 239 -5.06 -9.48 14.24
CA TYR A 239 -5.44 -8.07 14.10
C TYR A 239 -5.37 -7.31 15.43
N ARG A 240 -5.84 -7.90 16.53
CA ARG A 240 -5.78 -7.25 17.86
C ARG A 240 -4.35 -7.06 18.33
N ASP A 241 -3.50 -8.07 18.13
CA ASP A 241 -2.09 -8.01 18.49
C ASP A 241 -1.40 -6.87 17.73
N ALA A 242 -1.59 -6.81 16.40
CA ALA A 242 -1.03 -5.74 15.56
C ALA A 242 -1.54 -4.35 15.95
N VAL A 243 -2.84 -4.19 16.22
CA VAL A 243 -3.41 -2.89 16.64
C VAL A 243 -2.87 -2.47 18.00
N GLU A 244 -2.69 -3.40 18.94
CA GLU A 244 -2.15 -3.06 20.26
C GLU A 244 -0.66 -2.67 20.17
N GLU A 245 0.13 -3.32 19.30
CA GLU A 245 1.53 -2.95 19.03
C GLU A 245 1.66 -1.55 18.42
N MET A 246 0.71 -1.13 17.57
CA MET A 246 0.71 0.19 16.93
C MET A 246 0.13 1.31 17.80
N LYS A 247 -0.35 1.00 19.00
CA LYS A 247 -1.08 1.94 19.84
C LYS A 247 -0.15 2.95 20.51
N SER A 248 -0.57 4.20 20.54
CA SER A 248 0.15 5.28 21.22
C SER A 248 -0.83 6.27 21.86
N PRO A 249 -0.56 6.78 23.08
CA PRO A 249 -1.41 7.79 23.70
C PRO A 249 -1.64 9.02 22.81
N GLN A 250 -0.63 9.44 22.05
CA GLN A 250 -0.72 10.57 21.14
C GLN A 250 -1.57 10.25 19.91
N ARG A 251 -1.51 9.02 19.39
CA ARG A 251 -2.35 8.56 18.27
C ARG A 251 -3.81 8.47 18.70
N GLU A 252 -4.07 7.95 19.90
CA GLU A 252 -5.43 7.90 20.46
C GLU A 252 -6.02 9.29 20.71
N GLU A 253 -5.21 10.24 21.18
CA GLU A 253 -5.65 11.64 21.29
C GLU A 253 -5.90 12.26 19.91
N ALA A 254 -5.02 12.04 18.93
CA ALA A 254 -5.23 12.53 17.57
C ALA A 254 -6.54 12.01 16.97
N LYS A 255 -6.86 10.72 17.15
CA LYS A 255 -8.15 10.14 16.75
C LYS A 255 -9.34 10.81 17.44
N ARG A 256 -9.25 11.07 18.76
CA ARG A 256 -10.31 11.78 19.50
C ARG A 256 -10.56 13.19 18.97
N LEU A 257 -9.54 13.84 18.45
CA LEU A 257 -9.60 15.18 17.86
C LEU A 257 -9.98 15.17 16.36
N GLY A 258 -10.17 14.00 15.75
CA GLY A 258 -10.50 13.87 14.34
C GLY A 258 -9.34 14.21 13.39
N LEU A 259 -8.10 13.99 13.85
CA LEU A 259 -6.88 14.17 13.05
C LEU A 259 -6.49 12.91 12.29
#